data_AF-A0A8H2WDM6-F1
#
_entry.id   AF-A0A8H2WDM6-F1
#
_cell.length_a   1.000
_cell.length_b   1.000
_cell.length_c   1.000
_cell.angle_alpha   90.00
_cell.angle_beta   90.00
_cell.angle_gamma   90.00
#
_symmetry.space_group_name_H-M   'P 1'
#
loop_
_entity.id
_entity.type
_entity.pdbx_description
1 polymer ?
#
loop_
_entity_poly.entity_id
_entity_poly.type
_entity_poly.pdbx_seq_one_letter_code
_entity_poly.pdbx_strand_id
1 'polypeptide(L)'
;MTTLLIFASRTGTPAASLIPKTFNAPRLLIPKAPALGLLLQEPRFGTYNKHVLEENELATGRGQTDRVRDLIEWEPLREKIDAFKHAYIYSRIRAEEAKHSVFAAWLKFIDDYEGWEFKYLNAQGEVPPEAVVHPGKRKRGTTNKFREYLWKNPAGKGEESAADSEDEDTSKKPSADMEG
;
A
#
# COMPACT_ATOMS: atom_id res chain seq x y z
N MET A 1 -0.82 -3.46 4.68
CA MET A 1 -1.77 -3.61 5.82
C MET A 1 -3.06 -4.33 5.41
N THR A 2 -3.82 -3.83 4.43
CA THR A 2 -5.08 -4.46 3.97
C THR A 2 -4.93 -5.94 3.61
N THR A 3 -3.91 -6.29 2.83
CA THR A 3 -3.62 -7.69 2.47
C THR A 3 -3.48 -8.61 3.69
N LEU A 4 -2.74 -8.17 4.71
CA LEU A 4 -2.45 -8.99 5.88
C LEU A 4 -3.73 -9.26 6.70
N LEU A 5 -4.65 -8.28 6.75
CA LEU A 5 -5.96 -8.45 7.37
C LEU A 5 -6.85 -9.41 6.58
N ILE A 6 -6.87 -9.29 5.25
CA ILE A 6 -7.59 -10.22 4.37
C ILE A 6 -7.07 -11.64 4.58
N PHE A 7 -5.74 -11.82 4.69
CA PHE A 7 -5.16 -13.14 4.88
C PHE A 7 -5.46 -13.71 6.26
N ALA A 8 -5.23 -12.93 7.31
CA ALA A 8 -5.52 -13.35 8.67
C ALA A 8 -6.99 -13.77 8.86
N SER A 9 -7.93 -13.03 8.26
CA SER A 9 -9.35 -13.41 8.29
C SER A 9 -9.67 -14.67 7.49
N ARG A 10 -8.98 -14.91 6.36
CA ARG A 10 -9.19 -16.10 5.52
C ARG A 10 -8.55 -17.36 6.08
N THR A 11 -7.35 -17.26 6.66
CA THR A 11 -6.60 -18.41 7.18
C THR A 11 -6.89 -18.68 8.65
N GLY A 12 -7.73 -17.86 9.29
CA GLY A 12 -8.01 -17.94 10.73
C GLY A 12 -6.78 -17.61 11.59
N THR A 13 -5.75 -17.01 11.01
CA THR A 13 -4.53 -16.63 11.74
C THR A 13 -4.84 -15.49 12.71
N PRO A 14 -4.47 -15.59 14.00
CA PRO A 14 -4.69 -14.53 14.97
C PRO A 14 -3.99 -13.21 14.58
N ALA A 15 -4.75 -12.27 14.03
CA ALA A 15 -4.23 -10.96 13.58
C ALA A 15 -3.55 -10.19 14.73
N ALA A 16 -4.07 -10.34 15.95
CA ALA A 16 -3.54 -9.69 17.16
C ALA A 16 -2.11 -10.11 17.48
N SER A 17 -1.71 -11.36 17.19
CA SER A 17 -0.33 -11.82 17.46
C SER A 17 0.59 -11.61 16.26
N LEU A 18 0.07 -11.75 15.03
CA LEU A 18 0.87 -11.67 13.80
C LEU A 18 1.22 -10.23 13.41
N ILE A 19 0.26 -9.30 13.44
CA ILE A 19 0.47 -7.92 12.94
C ILE A 19 1.59 -7.19 13.70
N PRO A 20 1.65 -7.22 15.05
CA PRO A 20 2.75 -6.58 15.79
C PRO A 20 4.14 -7.10 15.38
N LYS A 21 4.26 -8.39 15.05
CA LYS A 21 5.52 -9.01 14.63
C LYS A 21 6.00 -8.48 13.28
N THR A 22 5.10 -8.03 12.41
CA THR A 22 5.45 -7.45 11.09
C THR A 22 6.07 -6.05 11.17
N PHE A 23 5.89 -5.34 12.29
CA PHE A 23 6.53 -4.05 12.53
C PHE A 23 7.97 -4.18 13.08
N ASN A 24 8.36 -5.40 13.48
CA ASN A 24 9.67 -5.69 14.06
C ASN A 24 10.65 -6.25 13.01
N ALA A 25 11.83 -6.66 13.47
CA ALA A 25 12.97 -7.04 12.62
C ALA A 25 12.75 -8.14 11.55
N PRO A 26 11.89 -9.17 11.69
CA PRO A 26 11.77 -10.17 10.63
C PRO A 26 11.09 -9.57 9.40
N ARG A 27 11.82 -9.48 8.29
CA ARG A 27 11.27 -9.05 6.99
C ARG A 27 10.40 -10.18 6.42
N LEU A 28 9.09 -9.94 6.35
CA LEU A 28 8.12 -10.88 5.78
C LEU A 28 7.67 -10.43 4.40
N LEU A 29 7.42 -11.40 3.52
CA LEU A 29 6.82 -11.13 2.22
C LEU A 29 5.30 -10.97 2.39
N ILE A 30 4.81 -9.76 2.25
CA ILE A 30 3.37 -9.46 2.24
C ILE A 30 2.98 -8.99 0.82
N PRO A 31 2.10 -9.71 0.10
CA PRO A 31 1.61 -9.29 -1.21
C PRO A 31 0.98 -7.90 -1.15
N LYS A 32 1.10 -7.17 -2.26
CA LYS A 32 0.30 -5.98 -2.50
C LYS A 32 -1.08 -6.41 -2.98
N ALA A 33 -2.12 -5.87 -2.36
CA ALA A 33 -3.49 -6.03 -2.85
C ALA A 33 -3.70 -5.21 -4.13
N PRO A 34 -4.67 -5.57 -4.99
CA PRO A 34 -4.98 -4.81 -6.19
C PRO A 34 -5.37 -3.36 -5.87
N ALA A 35 -4.93 -2.42 -6.72
CA ALA A 35 -5.20 -0.99 -6.54
C ALA A 35 -6.63 -0.57 -6.98
N LEU A 36 -7.36 -1.44 -7.69
CA LEU A 36 -8.68 -1.13 -8.25
C LEU A 36 -9.68 -0.58 -7.20
N GLY A 37 -9.64 -1.10 -5.97
CA GLY A 37 -10.52 -0.65 -4.89
C GLY A 37 -9.96 0.51 -4.05
N LEU A 38 -8.75 1.00 -4.34
CA LEU A 38 -8.10 2.03 -3.53
C LEU A 38 -8.64 3.42 -3.92
N LEU A 39 -9.22 4.11 -2.95
CA LEU A 39 -9.75 5.46 -3.15
C LEU A 39 -9.28 6.40 -2.04
N LEU A 40 -8.61 7.50 -2.42
CA LEU A 40 -8.37 8.62 -1.54
C LEU A 40 -9.69 9.34 -1.28
N GLN A 41 -10.18 9.33 -0.04
CA GLN A 41 -11.49 9.88 0.28
C GLN A 41 -11.49 11.40 0.42
N GLU A 42 -10.57 11.95 1.23
CA GLU A 42 -10.41 13.38 1.44
C GLU A 42 -9.05 13.71 2.11
N PRO A 43 -8.41 14.82 1.75
CA PRO A 43 -7.33 15.41 2.55
C PRO A 43 -7.90 16.16 3.77
N ARG A 44 -7.24 16.03 4.93
CA ARG A 44 -7.65 16.70 6.17
C ARG A 44 -6.73 17.88 6.49
N PHE A 45 -7.31 19.08 6.58
CA PHE A 45 -6.57 20.34 6.85
C PHE A 45 -6.74 20.86 8.29
N GLY A 46 -7.14 20.01 9.24
CA GLY A 46 -7.46 20.46 10.60
C GLY A 46 -6.32 21.20 11.32
N THR A 47 -5.09 20.70 11.26
CA THR A 47 -3.92 21.38 11.86
C THR A 47 -3.59 22.68 11.14
N TYR A 48 -3.69 22.69 9.81
CA TYR A 48 -3.47 23.90 9.00
C TYR A 48 -4.48 24.99 9.36
N ASN A 49 -5.78 24.66 9.38
CA ASN A 49 -6.83 25.61 9.72
C ASN A 49 -6.67 26.18 11.14
N LYS A 50 -6.18 25.39 12.11
CA LYS A 50 -5.86 25.89 13.46
C LYS A 50 -4.78 26.97 13.45
N HIS A 51 -3.66 26.74 12.75
CA HIS A 51 -2.60 27.73 12.65
C HIS A 51 -3.05 28.99 11.91
N VAL A 52 -3.87 28.84 10.87
CA VAL A 52 -4.43 29.98 10.13
C VAL A 52 -5.32 30.83 11.03
N LEU A 53 -6.16 30.22 11.88
CA LEU A 53 -6.99 30.94 12.84
C LEU A 53 -6.15 31.76 13.82
N GLU A 54 -5.14 31.16 14.45
CA GLU A 54 -4.23 31.85 15.38
C GLU A 54 -3.52 33.03 14.70
N GLU A 55 -3.02 32.85 13.48
CA GLU A 55 -2.37 33.92 12.73
C GLU A 55 -3.34 35.02 12.29
N ASN A 56 -4.57 34.67 11.91
CA ASN A 56 -5.60 35.62 11.53
C ASN A 56 -6.03 36.50 12.72
N GLU A 57 -6.17 35.93 13.92
CA GLU A 57 -6.46 36.68 15.15
C GLU A 57 -5.36 37.71 15.44
N LEU A 58 -4.09 37.30 15.34
CA LEU A 58 -2.93 38.17 15.53
C LEU A 58 -2.86 39.27 14.45
N ALA A 59 -3.12 38.94 13.19
CA ALA A 59 -3.11 39.89 12.08
C ALA A 59 -4.21 40.94 12.24
N THR A 60 -5.41 40.51 12.63
CA THR A 60 -6.55 41.39 12.89
C THR A 60 -6.27 42.33 14.08
N GLY A 61 -5.69 41.80 15.16
CA GLY A 61 -5.27 42.61 16.31
C GLY A 61 -4.17 43.65 15.99
N ARG A 62 -3.40 43.45 14.91
CA ARG A 62 -2.38 44.39 14.41
C ARG A 62 -2.86 45.30 13.28
N GLY A 63 -4.14 45.21 12.88
CA GLY A 63 -4.70 45.96 11.76
C GLY A 63 -4.14 45.54 10.38
N GLN A 64 -3.53 44.36 10.27
CA GLN A 64 -2.93 43.84 9.04
C GLN A 64 -3.94 42.96 8.29
N THR A 65 -4.94 43.58 7.67
CA THR A 65 -6.00 42.88 6.92
C THR A 65 -5.48 42.05 5.75
N ASP A 66 -4.37 42.47 5.14
CA ASP A 66 -3.77 41.79 3.99
C ASP A 66 -3.18 40.41 4.31
N ARG A 67 -3.03 40.07 5.60
CA ARG A 67 -2.44 38.80 6.06
C ARG A 67 -3.48 37.79 6.52
N VAL A 68 -4.76 38.15 6.50
CA VAL A 68 -5.87 37.25 6.84
C VAL A 68 -6.09 36.26 5.69
N ARG A 69 -6.19 34.97 6.01
CA ARG A 69 -6.39 33.89 5.03
C ARG A 69 -7.66 33.09 5.32
N ASP A 70 -8.27 32.60 4.27
CA ASP A 70 -9.44 31.74 4.39
C ASP A 70 -9.07 30.32 4.83
N LEU A 71 -9.99 29.67 5.54
CA LEU A 71 -9.87 28.27 5.96
C LEU A 71 -10.19 27.34 4.80
N ILE A 72 -9.55 26.17 4.79
CA ILE A 72 -9.81 25.14 3.78
C ILE A 72 -10.85 24.17 4.34
N GLU A 73 -12.07 24.26 3.83
CA GLU A 73 -13.22 23.45 4.26
C GLU A 73 -13.86 22.75 3.05
N TRP A 74 -14.17 21.46 3.20
CA TRP A 74 -14.77 20.64 2.13
C TRP A 74 -16.26 20.37 2.33
N GLU A 75 -16.79 20.68 3.52
CA GLU A 75 -18.17 20.35 3.90
C GLU A 75 -19.21 20.92 2.92
N PRO A 76 -19.09 22.18 2.44
CA PRO A 76 -20.05 22.71 1.46
C PRO A 76 -20.07 21.97 0.12
N LEU A 77 -19.02 21.22 -0.20
CA LEU A 77 -18.89 20.45 -1.44
C LEU A 77 -19.17 18.96 -1.25
N ARG A 78 -19.50 18.50 -0.04
CA ARG A 78 -19.68 17.09 0.31
C ARG A 78 -20.63 16.38 -0.64
N GLU A 79 -21.81 16.95 -0.88
CA GLU A 79 -22.83 16.35 -1.76
C GLU A 79 -22.35 16.20 -3.21
N LYS A 80 -21.63 17.20 -3.74
CA LYS A 80 -21.08 17.16 -5.10
C LYS A 80 -19.97 16.10 -5.22
N ILE A 81 -19.12 16.01 -4.19
CA ILE A 81 -18.04 15.02 -4.12
C ILE A 81 -18.63 13.61 -4.05
N ASP A 82 -19.66 13.38 -3.25
CA ASP A 82 -20.27 12.07 -3.10
C ASP A 82 -21.04 11.67 -4.37
N ALA A 83 -21.80 12.59 -4.97
CA ALA A 83 -22.42 12.37 -6.27
C ALA A 83 -21.38 11.96 -7.35
N PHE A 84 -20.22 12.63 -7.37
CA PHE A 84 -19.12 12.29 -8.27
C PHE A 84 -18.54 10.89 -7.98
N LYS A 85 -18.26 10.57 -6.70
CA LYS A 85 -17.76 9.24 -6.30
C LYS A 85 -18.71 8.13 -6.74
N HIS A 86 -20.02 8.30 -6.53
CA HIS A 86 -21.02 7.31 -6.93
C HIS A 86 -21.13 7.16 -8.45
N ALA A 87 -21.21 8.27 -9.17
CA ALA A 87 -21.45 8.27 -10.61
C ALA A 87 -20.25 7.77 -11.41
N TYR A 88 -19.02 8.09 -11.00
CA TYR A 88 -17.82 7.85 -11.82
C TYR A 88 -16.81 6.89 -11.22
N ILE A 89 -16.64 6.87 -9.89
CA ILE A 89 -15.60 6.05 -9.25
C ILE A 89 -16.17 4.67 -8.90
N TYR A 90 -17.18 4.61 -8.04
CA TYR A 90 -17.75 3.35 -7.58
C TYR A 90 -18.42 2.56 -8.71
N SER A 91 -19.04 3.23 -9.67
CA SER A 91 -19.60 2.61 -10.86
C SER A 91 -18.50 1.91 -11.68
N ARG A 92 -17.36 2.57 -11.90
CA ARG A 92 -16.23 2.03 -12.65
C ARG A 92 -15.53 0.89 -11.92
N ILE A 93 -15.29 1.02 -10.62
CA ILE A 93 -14.70 -0.04 -9.80
C ILE A 93 -15.55 -1.31 -9.90
N ARG A 94 -16.88 -1.19 -9.75
CA ARG A 94 -17.79 -2.34 -9.86
C ARG A 94 -17.83 -2.92 -11.27
N ALA A 95 -17.85 -2.07 -12.30
CA ALA A 95 -17.88 -2.52 -13.69
C ALA A 95 -16.60 -3.27 -14.08
N GLU A 96 -15.43 -2.78 -13.65
CA GLU A 96 -14.15 -3.46 -13.90
C GLU A 96 -14.02 -4.75 -13.11
N GLU A 97 -14.46 -4.78 -11.84
CA GLU A 97 -14.46 -6.01 -11.06
C GLU A 97 -15.42 -7.05 -11.66
N ALA A 98 -16.60 -6.65 -12.12
CA ALA A 98 -17.54 -7.56 -12.78
C ALA A 98 -16.99 -8.12 -14.10
N LYS A 99 -16.18 -7.34 -14.82
CA LYS A 99 -15.61 -7.73 -16.13
C LYS A 99 -14.36 -8.60 -15.99
N HIS A 100 -13.48 -8.26 -15.04
CA HIS A 100 -12.13 -8.83 -14.94
C HIS A 100 -11.92 -9.68 -13.70
N SER A 101 -12.84 -9.64 -12.73
CA SER A 101 -12.75 -10.39 -11.47
C SER A 101 -11.39 -10.19 -10.80
N VAL A 102 -10.88 -8.96 -10.78
CA VAL A 102 -9.48 -8.63 -10.41
C VAL A 102 -9.19 -9.08 -8.99
N PHE A 103 -10.10 -8.76 -8.06
CA PHE A 103 -9.95 -9.15 -6.67
C PHE A 103 -10.09 -10.67 -6.50
N ALA A 104 -11.06 -11.29 -7.15
CA ALA A 104 -11.26 -12.74 -7.06
C ALA A 104 -10.07 -13.53 -7.65
N ALA A 105 -9.51 -13.08 -8.77
CA ALA A 105 -8.34 -13.69 -9.41
C ALA A 105 -7.07 -13.52 -8.56
N TRP A 106 -6.90 -12.36 -7.93
CA TRP A 106 -5.83 -12.15 -6.95
C TRP A 106 -6.00 -13.08 -5.74
N LEU A 107 -7.22 -13.23 -5.23
CA LEU A 107 -7.51 -14.07 -4.08
C LEU A 107 -7.25 -15.55 -4.35
N LYS A 108 -7.75 -16.06 -5.47
CA LYS A 108 -7.51 -17.42 -5.93
C LYS A 108 -6.02 -17.72 -6.05
N PHE A 109 -5.26 -16.78 -6.60
CA PHE A 109 -3.83 -16.93 -6.74
C PHE A 109 -3.12 -17.10 -5.37
N ILE A 110 -3.57 -16.39 -4.34
CA ILE A 110 -3.03 -16.55 -2.99
C ILE A 110 -3.38 -17.92 -2.42
N ASP A 111 -4.62 -18.37 -2.60
CA ASP A 111 -5.07 -19.68 -2.11
C ASP A 111 -4.31 -20.84 -2.79
N ASP A 112 -4.00 -20.69 -4.08
CA ASP A 112 -3.24 -21.67 -4.89
C ASP A 112 -1.71 -21.59 -4.63
N TYR A 113 -1.22 -20.62 -3.83
CA TYR A 113 0.21 -20.39 -3.64
C TYR A 113 0.80 -21.25 -2.51
N GLU A 114 1.56 -22.28 -2.88
CA GLU A 114 2.23 -23.20 -1.93
C GLU A 114 3.69 -22.81 -1.63
N GLY A 115 3.97 -21.50 -1.47
CA GLY A 115 5.32 -21.03 -1.15
C GLY A 115 5.63 -21.01 0.35
N TRP A 116 6.90 -21.21 0.68
CA TRP A 116 7.41 -21.11 2.06
C TRP A 116 7.24 -19.70 2.65
N GLU A 117 7.13 -18.69 1.78
CA GLU A 117 7.01 -17.28 2.16
C GLU A 117 5.74 -16.98 2.96
N PHE A 118 4.66 -17.77 2.82
CA PHE A 118 3.38 -17.53 3.51
C PHE A 118 3.12 -18.45 4.70
N LYS A 119 4.11 -19.24 5.14
CA LYS A 119 3.97 -20.12 6.32
C LYS A 119 3.69 -19.39 7.63
N TYR A 120 3.87 -18.07 7.68
CA TYR A 120 3.45 -17.24 8.82
C TYR A 120 1.92 -17.13 8.97
N LEU A 121 1.15 -17.53 7.95
CA LEU A 121 -0.31 -17.62 7.97
C LEU A 121 -0.77 -18.96 8.57
N ASN A 122 -0.39 -19.21 9.82
CA ASN A 122 -0.77 -20.42 10.56
C ASN A 122 -1.79 -20.11 11.67
N ALA A 123 -2.43 -21.13 12.23
CA ALA A 123 -3.44 -20.98 13.28
C ALA A 123 -2.87 -20.38 14.58
N GLN A 124 -1.56 -20.48 14.79
CA GLN A 124 -0.85 -20.03 15.98
C GLN A 124 -0.44 -18.54 15.89
N GLY A 125 -0.40 -17.97 14.68
CA GLY A 125 0.13 -16.61 14.45
C GLY A 125 1.62 -16.49 14.75
N GLU A 126 2.37 -17.58 14.58
CA GLU A 126 3.82 -17.61 14.75
C GLU A 126 4.53 -17.39 13.42
N VAL A 127 5.68 -16.74 13.48
CA VAL A 127 6.49 -16.46 12.29
C VAL A 127 7.63 -17.47 12.26
N PRO A 128 7.55 -18.53 11.44
CA PRO A 128 8.61 -19.52 11.36
C PRO A 128 9.87 -18.88 10.73
N PRO A 129 11.08 -19.29 11.14
CA PRO A 129 12.33 -18.78 10.56
C PRO A 129 12.39 -18.93 9.04
N GLU A 130 11.76 -19.98 8.52
CA GLU A 130 11.67 -20.22 7.07
C GLU A 130 10.96 -19.08 6.33
N ALA A 131 9.92 -18.48 6.90
CA ALA A 131 9.14 -17.42 6.26
C ALA A 131 9.86 -16.06 6.28
N VAL A 132 10.96 -15.94 7.03
CA VAL A 132 11.75 -14.70 7.12
C VAL A 132 12.63 -14.55 5.89
N VAL A 133 12.51 -13.39 5.24
CA VAL A 133 13.33 -13.06 4.07
C VAL A 133 14.74 -12.73 4.52
N HIS A 134 15.69 -13.62 4.19
CA HIS A 134 17.12 -13.38 4.40
C HIS A 134 17.75 -12.70 3.17
N PRO A 135 18.34 -11.50 3.31
CA PRO A 135 19.16 -10.90 2.25
C PRO A 135 20.27 -11.88 1.81
N GLY A 136 20.43 -12.10 0.52
CA GLY A 136 21.49 -12.96 -0.05
C GLY A 136 21.23 -14.49 -0.04
N LYS A 137 20.23 -15.00 0.70
CA LYS A 137 19.84 -16.43 0.69
C LYS A 137 18.46 -16.68 0.06
N ARG A 138 18.08 -15.85 -0.91
CA ARG A 138 16.81 -16.03 -1.63
C ARG A 138 16.82 -17.38 -2.35
N LYS A 139 16.00 -18.34 -1.89
CA LYS A 139 15.80 -19.61 -2.57
C LYS A 139 15.13 -19.34 -3.92
N ARG A 140 15.85 -19.61 -5.00
CA ARG A 140 15.40 -19.42 -6.38
C ARG A 140 14.43 -20.56 -6.71
N GLY A 141 13.12 -20.29 -6.82
CA GLY A 141 12.17 -21.35 -7.15
C GLY A 141 10.71 -20.92 -7.34
N THR A 142 10.11 -20.22 -6.37
CA THR A 142 8.66 -19.91 -6.37
C THR A 142 8.34 -18.42 -6.50
N THR A 143 9.26 -17.56 -6.06
CA THR A 143 9.09 -16.10 -6.01
C THR A 143 9.00 -15.44 -7.40
N ASN A 144 9.58 -16.05 -8.43
CA ASN A 144 9.51 -15.55 -9.81
C ASN A 144 8.10 -15.63 -10.38
N LYS A 145 7.36 -16.72 -10.14
CA LYS A 145 5.96 -16.85 -10.61
C LYS A 145 5.04 -15.83 -9.94
N PHE A 146 5.26 -15.55 -8.66
CA PHE A 146 4.52 -14.54 -7.90
C PHE A 146 4.77 -13.12 -8.40
N ARG A 147 6.04 -12.74 -8.63
CA ARG A 147 6.39 -11.43 -9.23
C ARG A 147 5.89 -11.30 -10.66
N GLU A 148 5.99 -12.38 -11.44
CA GLU A 148 5.53 -12.44 -12.82
C GLU A 148 4.00 -12.31 -12.90
N TYR A 149 3.22 -12.92 -12.01
CA TYR A 149 1.77 -12.75 -11.95
C TYR A 149 1.37 -11.32 -11.54
N LEU A 150 2.01 -10.75 -10.50
CA LEU A 150 1.79 -9.36 -10.09
C LEU A 150 2.12 -8.34 -11.20
N TRP A 151 3.11 -8.63 -12.04
CA TRP A 151 3.54 -7.75 -13.13
C TRP A 151 2.80 -8.00 -14.46
N LYS A 152 2.33 -9.22 -14.72
CA LYS A 152 1.63 -9.59 -15.96
C LYS A 152 0.11 -9.41 -15.90
N ASN A 153 -0.49 -9.44 -14.71
CA ASN A 153 -1.91 -9.15 -14.51
C ASN A 153 -2.12 -7.87 -13.67
N PRO A 154 -1.68 -6.68 -14.11
CA PRO A 154 -2.44 -5.49 -13.77
C PRO A 154 -3.75 -5.60 -14.56
N ALA A 155 -4.89 -5.22 -13.98
CA ALA A 155 -6.12 -5.12 -14.73
C ALA A 155 -5.92 -4.18 -15.95
N GLY A 156 -5.72 -4.76 -17.14
CA GLY A 156 -5.63 -4.05 -18.41
C GLY A 156 -4.37 -3.17 -18.60
N LYS A 157 -3.65 -3.37 -19.70
CA LYS A 157 -2.83 -2.29 -20.28
C LYS A 157 -3.74 -1.09 -20.57
N GLY A 158 -3.59 -0.03 -19.80
CA GLY A 158 -4.17 1.28 -20.03
C GLY A 158 -3.21 2.34 -19.51
N GLU A 159 -2.27 2.71 -20.39
CA GLU A 159 -1.43 3.91 -20.41
C GLU A 159 -0.48 4.19 -19.21
N GLU A 160 0.81 4.27 -19.58
CA GLU A 160 1.99 4.76 -18.87
C GLU A 160 1.81 5.37 -17.47
N SER A 161 2.41 4.72 -16.47
CA SER A 161 3.02 5.43 -15.34
C SER A 161 4.26 4.69 -14.85
N ALA A 162 5.41 5.31 -15.14
CA ALA A 162 6.74 5.19 -14.54
C ALA A 162 7.08 3.90 -13.77
N ALA A 163 8.04 3.16 -14.33
CA ALA A 163 8.87 2.24 -13.59
C ALA A 163 9.63 3.00 -12.49
N ASP A 164 9.16 2.87 -11.25
CA ASP A 164 9.92 3.27 -10.07
C ASP A 164 10.94 2.15 -9.76
N SER A 165 12.12 2.30 -10.33
CA SER A 165 13.25 1.40 -10.14
C SER A 165 14.02 1.78 -8.87
N GLU A 166 13.53 1.34 -7.71
CA GLU A 166 14.35 1.24 -6.49
C GLU A 166 14.90 -0.18 -6.35
N ASP A 167 15.86 -0.54 -7.21
CA ASP A 167 16.82 -1.60 -6.92
C ASP A 167 18.22 -0.98 -7.09
N GLU A 168 18.71 -0.31 -6.03
CA GLU A 168 20.12 0.06 -5.90
C GLU A 168 20.94 -1.23 -5.74
N ASP A 169 21.40 -1.78 -6.87
CA ASP A 169 22.43 -2.80 -6.91
C ASP A 169 23.80 -2.16 -6.68
N THR A 170 24.18 -1.97 -5.41
CA THR A 170 25.55 -1.60 -5.05
C THR A 170 26.45 -2.83 -5.05
N SER A 171 26.69 -3.38 -6.24
CA SER A 171 27.74 -4.36 -6.46
C SER A 171 29.11 -3.66 -6.56
N LYS A 172 29.65 -3.19 -5.42
CA LYS A 172 31.09 -2.88 -5.32
C LYS A 172 31.87 -4.19 -5.47
N LYS A 173 32.46 -4.40 -6.66
CA LYS A 173 33.53 -5.39 -6.86
C LYS A 173 34.69 -5.09 -5.89
N PRO A 174 35.27 -6.07 -5.19
CA PRO A 174 36.58 -5.90 -4.59
C PRO A 174 37.64 -6.07 -5.69
N SER A 175 38.40 -5.02 -5.99
CA SER A 175 39.69 -5.20 -6.68
C SER A 175 40.75 -5.42 -5.60
N ALA A 176 41.19 -6.66 -5.46
CA ALA A 176 42.46 -6.98 -4.83
C ALA A 176 43.57 -6.87 -5.89
N ASP A 177 44.75 -6.45 -5.40
CA ASP A 177 46.09 -6.58 -5.95
C ASP A 177 46.59 -5.53 -6.97
N MET A 178 47.51 -4.66 -6.50
CA MET A 178 48.92 -4.78 -6.92
C MET A 178 49.86 -3.99 -5.99
N GLU A 179 50.88 -4.69 -5.49
CA GLU A 179 52.13 -4.12 -4.95
C GLU A 179 52.82 -3.19 -5.97
N GLY A 180 53.57 -2.22 -5.46
CA GLY A 180 54.43 -1.32 -6.23
C GLY A 180 54.67 0.01 -5.54
#